data_AF-A0A2G5NW64-F1
#
_entry.id   AF-A0A2G5NW64-F1
#
_cell.length_a   1.000
_cell.length_b   1.000
_cell.length_c   1.000
_cell.angle_alpha   90.00
_cell.angle_beta   90.00
_cell.angle_gamma   90.00
#
_symmetry.space_group_name_H-M   'P 1'
#
loop_
_entity.id
_entity.type
_entity.pdbx_description
1 polymer ?
#
loop_
_entity_poly.entity_id
_entity_poly.type
_entity_poly.pdbx_seq_one_letter_code
_entity_poly.pdbx_strand_id
1 'polypeptide(L)'
;MAVKTIEVEEYICDVCGGYADGSWFEVTHLNGEVYAEMSCPIDLCQEHMGIFARWFTSYAYERGCGQTTSNDELIKKMKKKVEEIKSDVF
;
A
#
# COMPACT_ATOMS: atom_id res chain seq x y z
N MET A 1 -2.19 -41.60 1.70
CA MET A 1 -1.66 -40.31 2.22
C MET A 1 -2.61 -39.23 1.78
N ALA A 2 -3.27 -38.53 2.71
CA ALA A 2 -4.14 -37.40 2.37
C ALA A 2 -3.26 -36.20 2.02
N VAL A 3 -3.40 -35.68 0.79
CA VAL A 3 -2.72 -34.46 0.35
C VAL A 3 -3.41 -33.30 1.06
N LYS A 4 -2.71 -32.64 1.98
CA LYS A 4 -3.18 -31.36 2.53
C LYS A 4 -3.08 -30.32 1.42
N THR A 5 -4.21 -29.95 0.84
CA THR A 5 -4.32 -28.75 0.02
C THR A 5 -4.25 -27.54 0.95
N ILE A 6 -3.23 -26.71 0.79
CA ILE A 6 -3.12 -25.41 1.45
C ILE A 6 -3.72 -24.41 0.46
N GLU A 7 -4.83 -23.78 0.82
CA GLU A 7 -5.35 -22.63 0.08
C GLU A 7 -4.43 -21.44 0.37
N VAL A 8 -3.77 -20.94 -0.67
CA VAL A 8 -2.95 -19.73 -0.59
C VAL A 8 -3.76 -18.61 -1.22
N GLU A 9 -4.15 -17.62 -0.42
CA GLU A 9 -4.76 -16.39 -0.93
C GLU A 9 -3.64 -15.55 -1.55
N GLU A 10 -3.59 -15.51 -2.89
CA GLU A 10 -2.66 -14.65 -3.63
C GLU A 10 -3.25 -13.25 -3.72
N TYR A 11 -2.67 -12.28 -3.00
CA TYR A 11 -3.06 -10.88 -3.10
C TYR A 11 -2.45 -10.26 -4.37
N ILE A 12 -3.25 -9.49 -5.10
CA ILE A 12 -2.88 -8.89 -6.39
C ILE A 12 -2.62 -7.40 -6.20
N CYS A 13 -1.56 -6.88 -6.82
CA CYS A 13 -1.25 -5.46 -6.78
C CYS A 13 -2.28 -4.65 -7.58
N ASP A 14 -2.93 -3.69 -6.92
CA ASP A 14 -3.99 -2.85 -7.51
C ASP A 14 -3.50 -1.93 -8.66
N VAL A 15 -2.19 -1.70 -8.72
CA VAL A 15 -1.56 -0.81 -9.71
C VAL A 15 -1.14 -1.56 -10.97
N CYS A 16 -0.42 -2.67 -10.86
CA CYS A 16 0.12 -3.40 -12.02
C CYS A 16 -0.51 -4.77 -12.28
N GLY A 17 -1.35 -5.29 -11.38
CA GLY A 17 -1.91 -6.63 -11.49
C GLY A 17 -0.92 -7.78 -11.21
N GLY A 18 0.30 -7.46 -10.76
CA GLY A 18 1.29 -8.44 -10.31
C GLY A 18 1.02 -8.94 -8.89
N TYR A 19 1.99 -9.65 -8.31
CA TYR A 19 1.89 -10.13 -6.93
C TYR A 19 1.98 -8.97 -5.92
N ALA A 20 1.07 -8.89 -4.94
CA ALA A 20 1.15 -7.89 -3.87
C ALA A 20 2.00 -8.41 -2.70
N ASP A 21 3.31 -8.22 -2.81
CA ASP A 21 4.31 -8.60 -1.81
C ASP A 21 4.89 -7.40 -1.03
N GLY A 22 4.33 -6.21 -1.23
CA GLY A 22 4.74 -4.98 -0.56
C GLY A 22 4.02 -4.79 0.77
N SER A 23 4.74 -4.28 1.77
CA SER A 23 4.16 -3.89 3.06
C SER A 23 4.72 -2.54 3.51
N TRP A 24 3.85 -1.69 4.05
CA TRP A 24 4.24 -0.43 4.67
C TRP A 24 3.39 -0.19 5.92
N PHE A 25 4.08 0.16 7.01
CA PHE A 25 3.48 0.45 8.31
C PHE A 25 4.36 1.47 9.03
N GLU A 26 3.74 2.47 9.64
CA GLU A 26 4.42 3.53 10.38
C GLU A 26 3.72 3.76 11.73
N VAL A 27 4.50 3.80 12.82
CA VAL A 27 3.99 4.07 14.16
C VAL A 27 4.59 5.36 14.68
N THR A 28 3.73 6.35 14.91
CA THR A 28 4.12 7.61 15.54
C THR A 28 3.92 7.51 17.05
N HIS A 29 4.95 7.89 17.81
CA HIS A 29 4.90 7.97 19.27
C HIS A 29 4.92 9.43 19.72
N LEU A 30 4.06 9.79 20.68
CA LEU A 30 4.04 11.09 21.33
C LEU A 30 4.14 10.88 22.84
N ASN A 31 5.13 11.50 23.49
CA ASN A 31 5.38 11.36 24.93
C ASN A 31 5.52 9.91 25.44
N GLY A 32 6.04 9.01 24.60
CA GLY A 32 6.22 7.60 24.95
C GLY A 32 4.98 6.73 24.76
N GLU A 33 3.86 7.31 24.33
CA GLU A 33 2.64 6.58 23.98
C GLU A 33 2.46 6.51 22.47
N VAL A 34 1.75 5.48 22.00
CA VAL A 34 1.38 5.36 20.58
C VAL A 34 0.36 6.43 20.25
N TYR A 35 0.75 7.35 19.37
CA TYR A 35 -0.09 8.45 18.93
C TYR A 35 -0.90 8.07 17.68
N ALA A 36 -0.27 7.40 16.71
CA ALA A 36 -0.92 6.97 15.48
C ALA A 36 -0.23 5.72 14.91
N GLU A 37 -1.03 4.81 14.34
CA GLU A 37 -0.58 3.65 13.57
C GLU A 37 -1.13 3.79 12.15
N MET A 38 -0.22 3.91 11.17
CA MET A 38 -0.53 4.18 9.77
C MET A 38 -0.16 2.97 8.92
N SER A 39 -1.01 2.62 7.95
CA SER A 39 -0.77 1.50 7.02
C SER A 39 -1.21 1.84 5.59
N CYS A 40 -0.67 1.11 4.61
CA CYS A 40 -1.12 1.24 3.23
C CYS A 40 -2.55 0.69 3.10
N PRO A 41 -3.51 1.46 2.54
CA PRO A 41 -4.91 1.05 2.47
C PRO A 41 -5.25 0.12 1.29
N ILE A 42 -4.28 -0.17 0.41
CA ILE A 42 -4.44 -0.91 -0.85
C ILE A 42 -3.31 -1.93 -1.02
N ASP A 43 -3.52 -2.92 -1.87
CA ASP A 43 -2.59 -4.03 -2.09
C ASP A 43 -1.56 -3.65 -3.16
N LEU A 44 -0.27 -3.67 -2.79
CA LEU A 44 0.82 -3.21 -3.65
C LEU A 44 1.96 -4.22 -3.68
N CYS A 45 2.64 -4.34 -4.82
CA CYS A 45 3.94 -4.99 -4.88
C CYS A 45 5.02 -4.10 -4.25
N GLN A 46 6.20 -4.65 -3.96
CA GLN A 46 7.30 -3.91 -3.34
C GLN A 46 7.67 -2.60 -4.06
N GLU A 47 7.68 -2.59 -5.40
CA GLU A 47 8.00 -1.41 -6.19
C GLU A 47 6.97 -0.29 -5.99
N HIS A 48 5.69 -0.62 -6.17
CA HIS A 48 4.60 0.35 -5.98
C HIS A 48 4.46 0.76 -4.51
N MET A 49 4.79 -0.12 -3.56
CA MET A 49 4.85 0.21 -2.15
C MET A 49 5.93 1.25 -1.85
N GLY A 50 7.09 1.17 -2.51
CA GLY A 50 8.12 2.20 -2.41
C GLY A 50 7.65 3.56 -2.92
N ILE A 51 6.86 3.57 -4.01
CA ILE A 51 6.24 4.80 -4.53
C ILE A 51 5.20 5.34 -3.54
N PHE A 52 4.38 4.46 -2.96
CA PHE A 52 3.41 4.83 -1.93
C PHE A 52 4.10 5.49 -0.73
N ALA A 53 5.11 4.83 -0.17
CA ALA A 53 5.86 5.31 0.99
C ALA A 53 6.55 6.67 0.74
N ARG A 54 6.89 6.98 -0.52
CA ARG A 54 7.56 8.23 -0.88
C ARG A 54 6.61 9.38 -1.18
N TRP A 55 5.43 9.12 -1.75
CA TRP A 55 4.58 10.16 -2.33
C TRP A 55 3.12 10.17 -1.84
N PHE A 56 2.66 9.09 -1.21
CA PHE A 56 1.25 8.87 -0.92
C PHE A 56 0.95 8.50 0.53
N THR A 57 1.90 8.67 1.46
CA THR A 57 1.69 8.40 2.90
C THR A 57 0.58 9.25 3.51
N SER A 58 0.24 10.40 2.92
CA SER A 58 -0.94 11.20 3.31
C SER A 58 -2.28 10.49 3.10
N TYR A 59 -2.31 9.43 2.29
CA TYR A 59 -3.48 8.58 2.05
C TYR A 59 -3.45 7.31 2.91
N ALA A 60 -2.46 7.17 3.79
CA ALA A 60 -2.38 6.02 4.68
C ALA A 60 -3.62 5.91 5.56
N TYR A 61 -4.03 4.68 5.82
CA TYR A 61 -5.09 4.36 6.76
C TYR A 61 -4.55 4.50 8.18
N GLU A 62 -5.15 5.39 8.95
CA GLU A 62 -4.92 5.52 10.39
C GLU A 62 -5.84 4.57 11.16
N ARG A 63 -5.23 3.71 11.97
CA ARG A 63 -5.99 2.77 12.81
C ARG A 63 -6.83 3.54 13.82
N GLY A 64 -8.15 3.35 13.77
CA GLY A 64 -9.10 3.94 14.72
C GLY A 64 -9.77 5.24 14.27
N CYS A 65 -9.22 5.95 13.29
CA CYS A 65 -9.82 7.18 12.73
C CYS A 65 -10.60 6.95 11.42
N GLY A 66 -10.46 5.77 10.81
CA GLY A 66 -11.14 5.42 9.56
C GLY A 66 -10.40 5.92 8.32
N GLN A 67 -10.77 5.40 7.16
CA GLN A 67 -10.19 5.79 5.87
C GLN A 67 -10.83 7.11 5.43
N THR A 68 -10.03 8.17 5.29
CA THR A 68 -10.53 9.50 4.89
C THR A 68 -10.71 9.64 3.38
N THR A 69 -10.14 8.74 2.57
CA THR A 69 -10.15 8.82 1.10
C THR A 69 -10.51 7.48 0.47
N SER A 70 -11.17 7.53 -0.70
CA SER A 70 -11.51 6.34 -1.49
C SER A 70 -10.27 5.69 -2.10
N ASN A 71 -10.14 4.38 -1.90
CA ASN A 71 -9.06 3.56 -2.48
C ASN A 71 -8.99 3.67 -4.01
N ASP A 72 -10.13 3.77 -4.70
CA ASP A 72 -10.18 3.94 -6.17
C ASP A 72 -9.45 5.21 -6.65
N GLU A 73 -9.56 6.30 -5.89
CA GLU A 73 -8.90 7.56 -6.23
C GLU A 73 -7.38 7.45 -6.03
N LEU A 74 -6.96 6.82 -4.94
CA LEU A 74 -5.55 6.55 -4.65
C LEU A 74 -4.93 5.69 -5.77
N ILE A 75 -5.58 4.59 -6.16
CA ILE A 75 -5.11 3.69 -7.22
C ILE A 75 -4.93 4.46 -8.54
N LYS A 76 -5.88 5.32 -8.91
CA LYS A 76 -5.77 6.17 -10.12
C LYS A 76 -4.58 7.12 -10.05
N LYS A 77 -4.39 7.79 -8.90
CA LYS A 77 -3.25 8.71 -8.69
C LYS A 77 -1.91 7.98 -8.73
N MET A 78 -1.83 6.80 -8.14
CA MET A 78 -0.63 5.97 -8.19
C MET A 78 -0.30 5.52 -9.60
N LYS A 79 -1.28 5.01 -10.36
CA LYS A 79 -1.09 4.65 -11.78
C LYS A 79 -0.52 5.81 -12.59
N LYS A 80 -1.08 7.02 -12.42
CA LYS A 80 -0.55 8.22 -13.08
C LYS A 80 0.89 8.52 -12.68
N LYS A 81 1.20 8.47 -11.38
CA LYS A 81 2.55 8.77 -10.86
C LYS A 81 3.60 7.77 -11.34
N VAL A 82 3.24 6.50 -11.47
CA VAL A 82 4.10 5.47 -12.06
C VAL A 82 4.46 5.82 -13.50
N GLU A 83 3.46 6.22 -14.31
CA GLU A 83 3.70 6.62 -15.69
C GLU A 83 4.55 7.90 -15.79
N GLU A 84 4.33 8.87 -14.90
CA GLU A 84 5.18 10.07 -14.81
C GLU A 84 6.65 9.71 -14.50
N ILE A 85 6.89 8.85 -13.50
CA ILE A 85 8.24 8.41 -13.14
C ILE A 85 8.91 7.67 -14.29
N LYS A 86 8.18 6.82 -15.02
CA LYS A 86 8.73 6.13 -16.21
C LYS A 86 9.11 7.13 -17.31
N SER A 87 8.34 8.20 -17.49
CA SER A 87 8.60 9.21 -18.52
C SER A 87 9.82 10.09 -18.21
N ASP A 88 10.14 10.32 -16.93
CA ASP A 88 11.32 11.09 -16.49
C ASP A 88 12.65 10.30 -16.65
N VAL A 89 12.58 8.99 -16.88
CA VAL A 89 13.77 8.10 -16.98
C VAL A 89 14.25 7.93 -18.43
N PHE A 90 13.53 8.51 -19.42
CA PHE A 90 13.88 8.51 -20.85
C PHE A 90 14.18 9.92 -21.37
#